data_AF-A0A450VZI7-F1
#
_entry.id   AF-A0A450VZI7-F1
#
_cell.length_a   1.000
_cell.length_b   1.000
_cell.length_c   1.000
_cell.angle_alpha   90.00
_cell.angle_beta   90.00
_cell.angle_gamma   90.00
#
_symmetry.space_group_name_H-M   'P 1'
#
loop_
_entity.id
_entity.type
_entity.pdbx_description
1 polymer ?
#
loop_
_entity_poly.entity_id
_entity_poly.type
_entity_poly.pdbx_seq_one_letter_code
_entity_poly.pdbx_strand_id
1 'polypeptide(L)'
;MQKRYVVRLSAQERENLEGLVNRGREAAYRRRHAQVLLLVDEGEHGKSLIDREAAEQVGFTRQTVEQIRERFVCEGLQAALDRRPRSRDRSRVLDGDGEARLVSLACSGPPEGQSCWTLRMLGDRLVELEVVDSISTETVRQVLKKRYKTLAKAYVVHSRTRRCGIRVP
;
A
#
# COMPACT_ATOMS: atom_id res chain seq x y z
N MET A 1 -22.02 -27.00 -9.82
CA MET A 1 -20.99 -27.16 -8.77
C MET A 1 -21.59 -26.72 -7.45
N GLN A 2 -21.38 -27.45 -6.36
CA GLN A 2 -21.95 -27.09 -5.06
C GLN A 2 -21.29 -25.83 -4.51
N LYS A 3 -22.13 -24.91 -4.00
CA LYS A 3 -21.71 -23.65 -3.40
C LYS A 3 -21.17 -23.92 -1.98
N ARG A 4 -19.86 -23.78 -1.77
CA ARG A 4 -19.24 -23.97 -0.44
C ARG A 4 -19.55 -22.83 0.55
N TYR A 5 -19.68 -21.60 0.05
CA TYR A 5 -19.87 -20.39 0.87
C TYR A 5 -21.18 -19.68 0.52
N VAL A 6 -22.28 -20.04 1.18
CA VAL A 6 -23.60 -19.46 0.91
C VAL A 6 -23.68 -18.06 1.53
N VAL A 7 -24.04 -17.06 0.72
CA VAL A 7 -24.25 -15.68 1.19
C VAL A 7 -25.72 -15.51 1.55
N ARG A 8 -25.99 -15.10 2.79
CA ARG A 8 -27.32 -14.70 3.25
C ARG A 8 -27.18 -13.34 3.92
N LEU A 9 -27.78 -12.32 3.33
CA LEU A 9 -27.77 -10.98 3.88
C LEU A 9 -28.95 -10.79 4.85
N SER A 10 -28.70 -10.15 5.98
CA SER A 10 -29.78 -9.58 6.80
C SER A 10 -30.40 -8.36 6.10
N ALA A 11 -31.62 -7.98 6.51
CA ALA A 11 -32.28 -6.79 5.99
C ALA A 11 -31.41 -5.52 6.13
N GLN A 12 -30.71 -5.38 7.27
CA GLN A 12 -29.84 -4.23 7.52
C GLN A 12 -28.60 -4.23 6.61
N GLU A 13 -27.96 -5.38 6.42
CA GLU A 13 -26.79 -5.49 5.53
C GLU A 13 -27.19 -5.21 4.09
N ARG A 14 -28.36 -5.69 3.67
CA ARG A 14 -28.90 -5.42 2.35
C ARG A 14 -29.14 -3.93 2.13
N GLU A 15 -29.83 -3.27 3.04
CA GLU A 15 -30.08 -1.82 2.97
C GLU A 15 -28.75 -1.04 2.89
N ASN A 16 -27.76 -1.45 3.68
CA ASN A 16 -26.42 -0.85 3.65
C ASN A 16 -25.76 -1.01 2.28
N LEU A 17 -25.82 -2.20 1.68
CA LEU A 17 -25.26 -2.49 0.37
C LEU A 17 -25.99 -1.73 -0.76
N GLU A 18 -27.33 -1.70 -0.73
CA GLU A 18 -28.14 -0.94 -1.68
C GLU A 18 -27.83 0.56 -1.59
N GLY A 19 -27.69 1.09 -0.37
CA GLY A 19 -27.23 2.45 -0.13
C GLY A 19 -25.84 2.71 -0.70
N LEU A 20 -24.91 1.76 -0.56
CA LEU A 20 -23.54 1.85 -1.09
C LEU A 20 -23.54 1.92 -2.63
N VAL A 21 -24.37 1.11 -3.28
CA VAL A 21 -24.51 1.09 -4.74
C VAL A 21 -25.13 2.38 -5.26
N ASN A 22 -26.19 2.89 -4.61
CA ASN A 22 -26.98 4.02 -5.09
C ASN A 22 -26.35 5.40 -4.81
N ARG A 23 -25.60 5.57 -3.72
CA ARG A 23 -25.03 6.90 -3.34
C ARG A 23 -23.94 7.42 -4.28
N GLY A 24 -23.30 6.56 -5.07
CA GLY A 24 -22.32 6.95 -6.09
C GLY A 24 -20.98 7.56 -5.61
N ARG A 25 -20.86 7.94 -4.33
CA ARG A 25 -19.65 8.57 -3.73
C ARG A 25 -18.56 7.58 -3.31
N GLU A 26 -18.89 6.29 -3.31
CA GLU A 26 -18.00 5.22 -2.87
C GLU A 26 -17.02 4.77 -3.97
N ALA A 27 -15.88 4.25 -3.55
CA ALA A 27 -14.87 3.69 -4.45
C ALA A 27 -15.51 2.63 -5.38
N ALA A 28 -15.18 2.66 -6.67
CA ALA A 28 -15.77 1.77 -7.67
C ALA A 28 -15.58 0.27 -7.35
N TYR A 29 -14.50 -0.08 -6.63
CA TYR A 29 -14.28 -1.44 -6.13
C TYR A 29 -15.30 -1.84 -5.06
N ARG A 30 -15.49 -1.00 -4.03
CA ARG A 30 -16.48 -1.22 -2.95
C ARG A 30 -17.90 -1.37 -3.52
N ARG A 31 -18.26 -0.51 -4.49
CA ARG A 31 -19.57 -0.61 -5.18
C ARG A 31 -19.76 -1.91 -5.94
N ARG A 32 -18.75 -2.35 -6.71
CA ARG A 32 -18.82 -3.62 -7.44
C ARG A 32 -18.90 -4.83 -6.50
N HIS A 33 -18.19 -4.78 -5.38
CA HIS A 33 -18.27 -5.83 -4.35
C HIS A 33 -19.66 -5.88 -3.69
N ALA A 34 -20.23 -4.72 -3.37
CA ALA A 34 -21.61 -4.62 -2.90
C ALA A 34 -22.62 -5.19 -3.91
N GLN A 35 -22.46 -4.87 -5.19
CA GLN A 35 -23.29 -5.43 -6.27
C GLN A 35 -23.18 -6.95 -6.32
N VAL A 36 -21.97 -7.51 -6.28
CA VAL A 36 -21.77 -8.97 -6.25
C VAL A 36 -22.56 -9.61 -5.10
N LEU A 37 -22.42 -9.08 -3.87
CA LEU A 37 -23.10 -9.64 -2.70
C LEU A 37 -24.62 -9.58 -2.83
N LEU A 38 -25.19 -8.50 -3.36
CA LEU A 38 -26.64 -8.37 -3.61
C LEU A 38 -27.14 -9.34 -4.69
N LEU A 39 -26.32 -9.62 -5.71
CA LEU A 39 -26.66 -10.53 -6.81
C LEU A 39 -26.63 -12.00 -6.37
N VAL A 40 -25.66 -12.39 -5.54
CA VAL A 40 -25.45 -13.78 -5.09
C VAL A 40 -26.15 -14.12 -3.76
N ASP A 41 -26.83 -13.15 -3.14
CA ASP A 41 -27.61 -13.34 -1.93
C ASP A 41 -28.69 -14.43 -2.13
N GLU A 42 -28.65 -15.45 -1.28
CA GLU A 42 -29.62 -16.55 -1.20
C GLU A 42 -30.60 -16.37 -0.02
N GLY A 43 -30.67 -15.16 0.54
CA GLY A 43 -31.71 -14.77 1.49
C GLY A 43 -33.08 -14.59 0.83
N GLU A 44 -34.10 -14.33 1.65
CA GLU A 44 -35.51 -14.21 1.24
C GLU A 44 -35.76 -13.15 0.15
N HIS A 45 -34.94 -12.10 0.12
CA HIS A 45 -35.04 -11.02 -0.85
C HIS A 45 -33.94 -11.07 -1.93
N GLY A 46 -33.05 -12.07 -1.88
CA GLY A 46 -31.88 -12.18 -2.73
C GLY A 46 -32.20 -12.68 -4.14
N LYS A 47 -31.39 -12.27 -5.13
CA LYS A 47 -31.57 -12.75 -6.52
C LYS A 47 -31.06 -14.17 -6.74
N SER A 48 -30.28 -14.71 -5.80
CA SER A 48 -29.72 -16.07 -5.84
C SER A 48 -29.00 -16.42 -7.15
N LEU A 49 -28.37 -15.43 -7.81
CA LEU A 49 -27.74 -15.66 -9.10
C LEU A 49 -26.58 -16.64 -9.01
N ILE A 50 -26.30 -17.29 -10.13
CA ILE A 50 -25.15 -18.16 -10.27
C ILE A 50 -23.90 -17.28 -10.41
N ASP A 51 -22.77 -17.71 -9.85
CA ASP A 51 -21.52 -16.92 -9.83
C ASP A 51 -21.08 -16.45 -11.23
N ARG A 52 -21.37 -17.21 -12.29
CA ARG A 52 -21.06 -16.83 -13.67
C ARG A 52 -21.88 -15.63 -14.13
N GLU A 53 -23.19 -15.65 -13.90
CA GLU A 53 -24.10 -14.57 -14.28
C GLU A 53 -23.82 -13.31 -13.47
N ALA A 54 -23.57 -13.45 -12.16
CA ALA A 54 -23.18 -12.35 -11.30
C ALA A 54 -21.84 -11.74 -11.74
N ALA A 55 -20.88 -12.57 -12.15
CA ALA A 55 -19.59 -12.12 -12.67
C ALA A 55 -19.75 -11.35 -13.98
N GLU A 56 -20.58 -11.83 -14.90
CA GLU A 56 -20.87 -11.15 -16.18
C GLU A 56 -21.53 -9.79 -15.97
N GLN A 57 -22.51 -9.69 -15.07
CA GLN A 57 -23.20 -8.42 -14.78
C GLN A 57 -22.26 -7.35 -14.19
N VAL A 58 -21.28 -7.74 -13.38
CA VAL A 58 -20.36 -6.81 -12.69
C VAL A 58 -19.05 -6.59 -13.47
N GLY A 59 -18.77 -7.43 -14.48
CA GLY A 59 -17.51 -7.41 -15.22
C GLY A 59 -16.34 -8.01 -14.44
N PHE A 60 -16.60 -9.07 -13.67
CA PHE A 60 -15.59 -9.85 -12.95
C PHE A 60 -15.42 -11.25 -13.53
N THR A 61 -14.42 -11.96 -13.04
CA THR A 61 -14.32 -13.40 -13.29
C THR A 61 -15.13 -14.15 -12.23
N ARG A 62 -15.58 -15.36 -12.56
CA ARG A 62 -16.23 -16.28 -11.61
C ARG A 62 -15.41 -16.46 -10.33
N GLN A 63 -14.09 -16.56 -10.44
CA GLN A 63 -13.18 -16.73 -9.29
C GLN A 63 -13.22 -15.53 -8.33
N THR A 64 -13.32 -14.31 -8.85
CA THR A 64 -13.45 -13.12 -8.01
C THR A 64 -14.76 -13.14 -7.21
N VAL A 65 -15.86 -13.59 -7.82
CA VAL A 65 -17.15 -13.74 -7.12
C VAL A 65 -17.05 -14.79 -6.00
N GLU A 66 -16.41 -15.92 -6.27
CA GLU A 66 -16.14 -16.95 -5.25
C GLU A 66 -15.33 -16.41 -4.07
N GLN A 67 -14.26 -15.64 -4.34
CA GLN A 67 -13.42 -15.02 -3.32
C GLN A 67 -14.19 -13.97 -2.50
N ILE A 68 -15.07 -13.19 -3.13
CA ILE A 68 -15.91 -12.21 -2.43
C ILE A 68 -16.86 -12.93 -1.47
N ARG A 69 -17.49 -14.02 -1.93
CA ARG A 69 -18.39 -14.85 -1.09
C ARG A 69 -17.65 -15.49 0.07
N GLU A 70 -16.52 -16.12 -0.20
CA GLU A 70 -15.66 -16.71 0.85
C GLU A 70 -15.28 -15.65 1.89
N ARG A 71 -14.86 -14.47 1.45
CA ARG A 71 -14.45 -13.40 2.35
C ARG A 71 -15.61 -12.85 3.18
N PHE A 72 -16.80 -12.74 2.59
CA PHE A 72 -18.00 -12.36 3.33
C PHE A 72 -18.32 -13.38 4.43
N VAL A 73 -18.31 -14.68 4.11
CA VAL A 73 -18.66 -15.74 5.06
C VAL A 73 -17.59 -15.92 6.15
N CYS A 74 -16.31 -15.82 5.79
CA CYS A 74 -15.20 -16.09 6.72
C CYS A 74 -14.75 -14.85 7.52
N GLU A 75 -14.78 -13.66 6.91
CA GLU A 75 -14.22 -12.43 7.49
C GLU A 75 -15.27 -11.31 7.72
N GLY A 76 -16.51 -11.50 7.24
CA GLY A 76 -17.63 -10.57 7.41
C GLY A 76 -17.79 -9.51 6.30
N LEU A 77 -18.86 -8.73 6.40
CA LEU A 77 -19.26 -7.74 5.38
C LEU A 77 -18.18 -6.71 5.07
N GLN A 78 -17.59 -6.12 6.11
CA GLN A 78 -16.60 -5.06 5.92
C GLN A 78 -15.34 -5.58 5.25
N ALA A 79 -14.89 -6.78 5.62
CA ALA A 79 -13.78 -7.43 4.96
C ALA A 79 -14.08 -7.73 3.48
N ALA A 80 -15.28 -8.19 3.15
CA ALA A 80 -15.67 -8.42 1.76
C ALA A 80 -15.67 -7.13 0.91
N LEU A 81 -16.05 -5.99 1.49
CA LEU A 81 -16.08 -4.70 0.80
C LEU A 81 -14.70 -4.03 0.69
N ASP A 82 -13.87 -4.15 1.73
CA ASP A 82 -12.61 -3.44 1.82
C ASP A 82 -11.45 -4.18 1.17
N ARG A 83 -10.50 -3.41 0.64
CA ARG A 83 -9.27 -3.98 0.10
C ARG A 83 -8.48 -4.64 1.24
N ARG A 84 -8.02 -5.87 1.01
CA ARG A 84 -7.12 -6.55 1.96
C ARG A 84 -5.90 -5.64 2.23
N PRO A 85 -5.61 -5.31 3.51
CA PRO A 85 -4.44 -4.51 3.85
C PRO A 85 -3.18 -5.22 3.36
N ARG A 86 -2.26 -4.47 2.77
CA ARG A 86 -0.98 -5.02 2.34
C ARG A 86 -0.13 -5.29 3.58
N SER A 87 0.14 -6.55 3.88
CA SER A 87 1.06 -6.99 4.93
C SER A 87 2.53 -6.83 4.53
N ARG A 88 2.90 -5.70 3.92
CA ARG A 88 4.31 -5.40 3.67
C ARG A 88 4.88 -4.73 4.91
N ASP A 89 5.31 -5.54 5.87
CA ASP A 89 6.29 -5.09 6.83
C ASP A 89 7.62 -4.93 6.08
N ARG A 90 7.91 -3.70 5.65
CA ARG A 90 9.27 -3.35 5.24
C ARG A 90 9.92 -2.75 6.47
N SER A 91 10.53 -3.60 7.29
CA SER A 91 11.39 -3.17 8.39
C SER A 91 12.40 -2.18 7.81
N ARG A 92 12.50 -1.01 8.44
CA ARG A 92 13.40 0.05 7.94
C ARG A 92 14.83 -0.38 8.22
N VAL A 93 15.72 -0.23 7.23
CA VAL A 93 17.14 -0.55 7.37
C VAL A 93 17.84 0.33 8.43
N LEU A 94 17.39 1.60 8.54
CA LEU A 94 17.81 2.49 9.63
C LEU A 94 16.66 2.63 10.62
N ASP A 95 16.96 2.38 11.89
CA ASP A 95 16.14 2.70 13.04
C ASP A 95 16.29 4.18 13.45
N GLY A 96 15.65 4.58 14.55
CA GLY A 96 15.70 5.97 15.03
C GLY A 96 17.11 6.45 15.36
N ASP A 97 17.89 5.59 16.04
CA ASP A 97 19.27 5.86 16.44
C ASP A 97 20.21 5.94 15.23
N GLY A 98 20.08 5.01 14.28
CA GLY A 98 20.85 5.02 13.04
C GLY A 98 20.59 6.28 12.20
N GLU A 99 19.34 6.76 12.16
CA GLU A 99 19.06 8.05 11.52
C GLU A 99 19.69 9.24 12.26
N ALA A 100 19.73 9.22 13.59
CA ALA A 100 20.37 10.28 14.38
C ALA A 100 21.89 10.31 14.14
N ARG A 101 22.53 9.13 14.12
CA ARG A 101 23.95 8.98 13.77
C ARG A 101 24.25 9.49 12.36
N LEU A 102 23.41 9.15 11.38
CA LEU A 102 23.56 9.65 10.01
C LEU A 102 23.51 11.18 9.95
N VAL A 103 22.59 11.82 10.68
CA VAL A 103 22.51 13.29 10.72
C VAL A 103 23.71 13.90 11.41
N SER A 104 24.14 13.34 12.53
CA SER A 104 25.34 13.81 13.24
C SER A 104 26.57 13.76 12.32
N LEU A 105 26.74 12.67 11.57
CA LEU A 105 27.82 12.52 10.60
C LEU A 105 27.70 13.51 9.44
N ALA A 106 26.49 13.72 8.90
CA ALA A 106 26.29 14.68 7.81
C ALA A 106 26.53 16.13 8.24
N CYS A 107 26.36 16.44 9.53
CA CYS A 107 26.68 17.74 10.11
C CYS A 107 28.16 17.90 10.51
N SER A 108 28.94 16.81 10.57
CA SER A 108 30.36 16.88 10.87
C SER A 108 31.18 17.25 9.63
N GLY A 109 32.44 17.63 9.83
CA GLY A 109 33.37 17.86 8.73
C GLY A 109 33.52 16.60 7.85
N PRO A 110 33.71 16.77 6.53
CA PRO A 110 34.02 15.67 5.64
C PRO A 110 35.39 15.06 5.96
N PRO A 111 35.65 13.80 5.56
CA PRO A 111 36.95 13.16 5.78
C PRO A 111 38.06 13.88 5.01
N GLU A 112 39.30 13.68 5.46
CA GLU A 112 40.48 14.33 4.89
C GLU A 112 40.58 14.12 3.38
N GLY A 113 40.91 15.19 2.65
CA GLY A 113 41.00 15.17 1.19
C GLY A 113 39.66 15.33 0.46
N GLN A 114 38.53 15.49 1.17
CA GLN A 114 37.22 15.72 0.56
C GLN A 114 36.61 17.05 1.00
N SER A 115 36.00 17.78 0.07
CA SER A 115 35.35 19.07 0.35
C SER A 115 33.93 18.94 0.91
N CYS A 116 33.30 17.76 0.76
CA CYS A 116 31.92 17.51 1.16
C CYS A 116 31.63 16.02 1.34
N TRP A 117 30.56 15.72 2.07
CA TRP A 117 29.98 14.38 2.17
C TRP A 117 29.21 14.04 0.89
N THR A 118 29.57 12.91 0.28
CA THR A 118 28.70 12.26 -0.71
C THR A 118 27.79 11.25 -0.03
N LEU A 119 26.62 10.98 -0.64
CA LEU A 119 25.67 9.99 -0.12
C LEU A 119 26.28 8.59 0.01
N ARG A 120 27.22 8.23 -0.89
CA ARG A 120 27.93 6.95 -0.83
C ARG A 120 28.85 6.89 0.38
N MET A 121 29.66 7.93 0.59
CA MET A 121 30.56 8.01 1.75
C MET A 121 29.82 7.96 3.08
N LEU A 122 28.67 8.63 3.17
CA LEU A 122 27.83 8.54 4.39
C LEU A 122 27.31 7.12 4.62
N GLY A 123 26.95 6.41 3.55
CA GLY A 123 26.54 5.00 3.63
C GLY A 123 27.69 4.10 4.05
N ASP A 124 28.84 4.21 3.40
CA ASP A 124 30.04 3.42 3.70
C ASP A 124 30.50 3.64 5.14
N ARG A 125 30.47 4.90 5.61
CA ARG A 125 30.85 5.25 6.98
C ARG A 125 29.86 4.73 8.03
N LEU A 126 28.57 4.60 7.70
CA LEU A 126 27.60 3.97 8.60
C LEU A 126 27.84 2.46 8.76
N VAL A 127 28.28 1.80 7.69
CA VAL A 127 28.67 0.37 7.73
C VAL A 127 29.95 0.20 8.52
N GLU A 128 30.95 1.07 8.31
CA GLU A 128 32.22 1.07 9.07
C GLU A 128 32.02 1.28 10.58
N LEU A 129 31.01 2.07 10.97
CA LEU A 129 30.66 2.32 12.37
C LEU A 129 29.70 1.25 12.95
N GLU A 130 29.49 0.14 12.23
CA GLU A 130 28.62 -0.99 12.62
C GLU A 130 27.19 -0.56 12.99
N VAL A 131 26.69 0.50 12.36
CA VAL A 131 25.32 0.98 12.56
C VAL A 131 24.34 0.13 11.75
N VAL A 132 24.76 -0.36 10.59
CA VAL A 132 23.99 -1.19 9.66
C VAL A 132 24.90 -2.12 8.87
N ASP A 133 24.46 -3.34 8.55
CA ASP A 133 25.24 -4.28 7.73
C ASP A 133 25.40 -3.82 6.28
N SER A 134 24.34 -3.22 5.73
CA SER A 134 24.36 -2.66 4.38
C SER A 134 23.32 -1.56 4.24
N ILE A 135 23.63 -0.54 3.46
CA ILE A 135 22.70 0.56 3.23
C ILE A 135 22.76 1.06 1.79
N SER A 136 21.57 1.29 1.21
CA SER A 136 21.47 1.92 -0.11
C SER A 136 21.67 3.44 0.00
N THR A 137 22.28 4.04 -1.01
CA THR A 137 22.40 5.51 -1.14
C THR A 137 21.02 6.20 -1.15
N GLU A 138 19.98 5.52 -1.62
CA GLU A 138 18.60 6.01 -1.58
C GLU A 138 18.04 6.06 -0.15
N THR A 139 18.40 5.12 0.72
CA THR A 139 18.03 5.15 2.15
C THR A 139 18.63 6.39 2.81
N VAL A 140 19.93 6.62 2.60
CA VAL A 140 20.66 7.80 3.11
C VAL A 140 20.00 9.08 2.61
N ARG A 141 19.74 9.17 1.30
CA ARG A 141 19.07 10.33 0.69
C ARG A 141 17.68 10.58 1.27
N GLN A 142 16.87 9.54 1.44
CA GLN A 142 15.51 9.68 1.99
C GLN A 142 15.51 10.19 3.43
N VAL A 143 16.44 9.73 4.27
CA VAL A 143 16.59 10.21 5.65
C VAL A 143 17.02 11.67 5.66
N LEU A 144 18.07 12.03 4.91
CA LEU A 144 18.56 13.41 4.85
C LEU A 144 17.54 14.37 4.22
N LYS A 145 16.79 13.93 3.19
CA LYS A 145 15.72 14.72 2.57
C LYS A 145 14.61 15.08 3.57
N LYS A 146 14.27 14.18 4.50
CA LYS A 146 13.27 14.50 5.55
C LYS A 146 13.79 15.53 6.56
N ARG A 147 15.12 15.61 6.74
CA ARG A 147 15.79 16.42 7.77
C ARG A 147 16.56 17.62 7.19
N TYR A 148 16.24 18.02 5.95
CA TYR A 148 16.96 19.05 5.18
C TYR A 148 16.95 20.45 5.80
N LYS A 149 15.99 20.76 6.69
CA LYS A 149 15.96 22.04 7.42
C LYS A 149 17.01 22.11 8.54
N THR A 150 17.49 20.97 9.02
CA THR A 150 18.46 20.85 10.12
C THR A 150 19.90 20.75 9.63
N LEU A 151 20.11 20.37 8.35
CA LEU A 151 21.44 20.25 7.76
C LEU A 151 21.93 21.64 7.32
N ALA A 152 23.06 22.09 7.89
CA ALA A 152 23.77 23.26 7.38
C ALA A 152 24.15 23.00 5.90
N LYS A 153 23.82 23.93 5.00
CA LYS A 153 23.91 23.80 3.53
C LYS A 153 25.29 23.42 2.96
N ALA A 154 26.35 23.42 3.76
CA ALA A 154 27.72 23.47 3.27
C ALA A 154 28.26 22.14 2.69
N TYR A 155 27.79 20.97 3.14
CA TYR A 155 28.56 19.72 2.92
C TYR A 155 27.83 18.53 2.29
N VAL A 156 26.56 18.62 1.84
CA VAL A 156 25.84 17.46 1.27
C VAL A 156 25.43 17.69 -0.19
N VAL A 157 26.03 16.91 -1.10
CA VAL A 157 25.72 16.99 -2.54
C VAL A 157 24.46 16.17 -2.86
N HIS A 158 23.45 16.84 -3.41
CA HIS A 158 22.24 16.21 -3.92
C HIS A 158 22.50 15.72 -5.36
N SER A 159 22.35 14.42 -5.62
CA SER A 159 22.47 13.87 -6.97
C SER A 159 21.50 14.53 -7.94
N ARG A 160 21.98 14.93 -9.13
CA ARG A 160 21.19 15.51 -10.23
C ARG A 160 19.96 14.64 -10.55
N THR A 161 18.78 15.25 -10.47
CA THR A 161 17.51 14.62 -10.82
C THR A 161 17.56 14.18 -12.29
N ARG A 162 17.43 12.87 -12.56
CA ARG A 162 17.21 12.37 -13.92
C ARG A 162 15.88 12.94 -14.42
N ARG A 163 15.90 13.65 -15.56
CA ARG A 163 14.68 14.11 -16.23
C ARG A 163 13.91 12.86 -16.67
N CYS A 164 12.69 12.71 -16.20
CA CYS A 164 11.79 11.66 -16.65
C CYS A 164 11.50 11.92 -18.14
N GLY A 165 11.76 10.92 -18.99
CA GLY A 165 11.41 10.98 -20.41
C GLY A 165 9.90 11.14 -20.58
N ILE A 166 9.52 12.06 -21.45
CA ILE A 166 8.13 12.32 -21.86
C ILE A 166 7.59 11.07 -22.55
N ARG A 167 6.40 10.60 -22.16
CA ARG A 167 5.63 9.62 -22.93
C ARG A 167 4.88 10.37 -24.02
N VAL A 168 5.31 10.21 -25.27
CA VAL A 168 4.63 10.72 -26.47
C VAL A 168 3.49 9.74 -26.81
N PRO A 169 2.32 10.22 -27.31
CA PRO A 169 1.12 9.41 -27.58
C PRO A 169 1.35 8.14 -28.38
#